data_AF-A0A1V9ZT64-F1
#
_entry.id   AF-A0A1V9ZT64-F1
#
_cell.length_a   1.000
_cell.length_b   1.000
_cell.length_c   1.000
_cell.angle_alpha   90.00
_cell.angle_beta   90.00
_cell.angle_gamma   90.00
#
_symmetry.space_group_name_H-M   'P 1'
#
loop_
_entity.id
_entity.type
_entity.pdbx_description
1 polymer ?
#
loop_
_entity_poly.entity_id
_entity_poly.type
_entity_poly.pdbx_seq_one_letter_code
_entity_poly.pdbx_strand_id
1 'polypeptide(L)'
;MRWKELLGAESPALLALDAKTAASCTVLCPGCHTPSQLLPPAEASTPSLPLLSSVKAQIPELREACTKFCRHKLSAAALFDKIESTFKDQRDEILARLLPLVHDTERRAALYLHWRHVQPFTYTACCNSAVCYLCHTAGHHEDCPECHLQLVKGDGCDSITCFCGASFNWADRLRACKLAQHKDVFRRVLFFLRARVQKHKYTIFVVSQIPSYVLQQRLLFITYNFFCPIWNSFRRSLLVLVHRRRLTRAATPSVATQCQM
;
A
#
# COMPACT_ATOMS: atom_id res chain seq x y z
N MET A 1 5.22 27.20 -28.53
CA MET A 1 5.11 26.76 -29.94
C MET A 1 5.16 27.98 -30.83
N ARG A 2 6.09 28.02 -31.79
CA ARG A 2 6.28 29.17 -32.69
C ARG A 2 5.10 29.37 -33.65
N TRP A 3 4.26 28.36 -33.86
CA TRP A 3 3.10 28.45 -34.76
C TRP A 3 2.04 29.47 -34.33
N LYS A 4 1.76 29.61 -33.03
CA LYS A 4 0.84 30.64 -32.52
C LYS A 4 1.41 32.05 -32.75
N GLU A 5 2.72 32.20 -32.68
CA GLU A 5 3.42 33.46 -33.00
C GLU A 5 3.46 33.71 -34.52
N LEU A 6 3.60 32.65 -35.33
CA LEU A 6 3.69 32.75 -36.80
C LEU A 6 2.33 32.96 -37.48
N LEU A 7 1.27 32.31 -37.00
CA LEU A 7 -0.06 32.35 -37.60
C LEU A 7 -0.99 33.38 -36.96
N GLY A 8 -0.58 33.96 -35.82
CA GLY A 8 -1.44 34.78 -34.95
C GLY A 8 -2.39 33.92 -34.12
N ALA A 9 -2.69 34.37 -32.89
CA ALA A 9 -3.54 33.64 -31.95
C ALA A 9 -4.98 33.44 -32.46
N GLU A 10 -5.44 34.29 -33.38
CA GLU A 10 -6.79 34.28 -33.94
C GLU A 10 -6.89 33.53 -35.28
N SER A 11 -5.86 32.77 -35.66
CA SER A 11 -5.92 31.97 -36.90
C SER A 11 -7.09 30.98 -36.83
N PRO A 12 -8.00 30.97 -37.83
CA PRO A 12 -9.14 30.06 -37.84
C PRO A 12 -8.72 28.58 -37.85
N ALA A 13 -7.55 28.27 -38.42
CA ALA A 13 -7.00 26.92 -38.43
C ALA A 13 -6.59 26.46 -37.01
N LEU A 14 -6.01 27.36 -36.21
CA LEU A 14 -5.63 27.07 -34.81
C LEU A 14 -6.87 26.89 -33.94
N LEU A 15 -7.89 27.72 -34.11
CA LEU A 15 -9.16 27.57 -33.40
C LEU A 15 -9.85 26.25 -33.74
N ALA A 16 -9.86 25.85 -35.00
CA ALA A 16 -10.43 24.57 -35.43
C ALA A 16 -9.67 23.37 -34.83
N LEU A 17 -8.35 23.48 -34.71
CA LEU A 17 -7.49 22.46 -34.11
C LEU A 17 -7.70 22.35 -32.59
N ASP A 18 -7.75 23.49 -31.89
CA ASP A 18 -8.06 23.55 -30.46
C ASP A 18 -9.47 22.96 -30.19
N ALA A 19 -10.46 23.26 -31.04
CA ALA A 19 -11.81 22.69 -30.95
C ALA A 19 -11.83 21.17 -31.15
N LYS A 20 -11.11 20.64 -32.16
CA LYS A 20 -10.97 19.18 -32.35
C LYS A 20 -10.28 18.50 -31.17
N THR A 21 -9.26 19.16 -30.62
CA THR A 21 -8.53 18.67 -29.45
C THR A 21 -9.43 18.62 -28.23
N ALA A 22 -10.21 19.66 -27.97
CA ALA A 22 -11.19 19.68 -26.88
C ALA A 22 -12.29 18.61 -27.07
N ALA A 23 -12.80 18.45 -28.30
CA ALA A 23 -13.78 17.42 -28.62
C ALA A 23 -13.25 16.00 -28.37
N SER A 24 -11.97 15.75 -28.67
CA SER A 24 -11.34 14.45 -28.38
C SER A 24 -11.27 14.12 -26.88
N CYS A 25 -11.36 15.15 -26.03
CA CYS A 25 -11.36 15.09 -24.57
C CYS A 25 -12.74 15.28 -23.93
N THR A 26 -13.80 15.07 -24.71
CA THR A 26 -15.18 15.27 -24.28
C THR A 26 -15.92 13.94 -24.23
N VAL A 27 -16.65 13.70 -23.14
CA VAL A 27 -17.50 12.52 -22.95
C VAL A 27 -18.94 12.94 -22.71
N LEU A 28 -19.92 12.12 -23.09
CA LEU A 28 -21.31 12.38 -22.76
C LEU A 28 -21.57 11.98 -21.30
N CYS A 29 -22.12 12.89 -20.49
CA CYS A 29 -22.44 12.56 -19.11
C CYS A 29 -23.65 11.62 -19.04
N PRO A 30 -23.58 10.46 -18.35
CA PRO A 30 -24.72 9.55 -18.25
C PRO A 30 -25.85 10.08 -17.35
N GLY A 31 -25.57 11.07 -16.50
CA GLY A 31 -26.58 11.65 -15.60
C GLY A 31 -27.45 12.73 -16.27
N CYS A 32 -26.82 13.67 -16.98
CA CYS A 32 -27.53 14.81 -17.59
C CYS A 32 -27.50 14.81 -19.13
N HIS A 33 -26.83 13.83 -19.76
CA HIS A 33 -26.66 13.72 -21.22
C HIS A 33 -26.06 14.97 -21.89
N THR A 34 -25.34 15.80 -21.14
CA THR A 34 -24.58 16.91 -21.71
C THR A 34 -23.12 16.50 -21.94
N PRO A 35 -22.47 17.01 -23.00
CA PRO A 35 -21.04 16.81 -23.19
C PRO A 35 -20.25 17.46 -22.04
N SER A 36 -19.38 16.68 -21.42
CA SER A 36 -18.47 17.12 -20.36
C SER A 36 -17.05 17.07 -20.90
N GLN A 37 -16.42 18.24 -21.06
CA GLN A 37 -15.00 18.34 -21.38
C GLN A 37 -14.19 17.98 -20.14
N LEU A 38 -13.35 16.95 -20.25
CA LEU A 38 -12.57 16.43 -19.13
C LEU A 38 -11.12 16.90 -19.12
N LEU A 39 -10.67 17.55 -20.21
CA LEU A 39 -9.35 18.15 -20.26
C LEU A 39 -9.30 19.39 -19.37
N PRO A 40 -8.45 19.44 -18.33
CA PRO A 40 -8.33 20.63 -17.49
C PRO A 40 -7.89 21.86 -18.29
N PRO A 41 -8.37 23.06 -17.94
CA PRO A 41 -7.90 24.31 -18.56
C PRO A 41 -6.43 24.58 -18.21
N ALA A 42 -5.79 25.46 -18.97
CA ALA A 42 -4.44 25.91 -18.67
C ALA A 42 -4.46 26.81 -17.43
N GLU A 43 -3.54 26.58 -16.49
CA GLU A 43 -3.38 27.43 -15.29
C GLU A 43 -1.92 27.87 -15.15
N ALA A 44 -1.70 29.09 -14.69
CA ALA A 44 -0.35 29.63 -14.48
C ALA A 44 0.33 29.03 -13.23
N SER A 45 -0.44 28.59 -12.26
CA SER A 45 0.06 27.98 -11.04
C SER A 45 -0.97 27.00 -10.49
N THR A 46 -0.47 25.97 -9.80
CA THR A 46 -1.32 25.01 -9.09
C THR A 46 -1.00 25.00 -7.60
N PRO A 47 -1.99 24.70 -6.73
CA PRO A 47 -1.76 24.51 -5.31
C PRO A 47 -0.63 23.52 -5.02
N SER A 48 0.10 23.74 -3.92
CA SER A 48 1.14 22.82 -3.49
C SER A 48 0.54 21.47 -3.09
N LEU A 49 1.18 20.39 -3.54
CA LEU A 49 0.86 19.03 -3.12
C LEU A 49 1.70 18.64 -1.90
N PRO A 50 1.10 18.04 -0.86
CA PRO A 50 1.86 17.42 0.21
C PRO A 50 2.55 16.16 -0.31
N LEU A 51 3.80 16.30 -0.73
CA LEU A 51 4.65 15.20 -1.18
C LEU A 51 5.50 14.67 -0.03
N LEU A 52 5.73 13.34 0.00
CA LEU A 52 6.71 12.73 0.89
C LEU A 52 8.11 13.31 0.62
N SER A 53 8.96 13.38 1.64
CA SER A 53 10.31 13.93 1.53
C SER A 53 11.17 13.19 0.50
N SER A 54 11.10 11.86 0.44
CA SER A 54 11.78 11.04 -0.57
C SER A 54 11.34 11.38 -1.99
N VAL A 55 10.06 11.67 -2.16
CA VAL A 55 9.42 12.00 -3.44
C VAL A 55 9.77 13.42 -3.88
N LYS A 56 9.90 14.36 -2.93
CA LYS A 56 10.32 15.74 -3.21
C LYS A 56 11.69 15.82 -3.87
N ALA A 57 12.60 14.90 -3.55
CA ALA A 57 13.93 14.85 -4.16
C ALA A 57 13.88 14.61 -5.69
N GLN A 58 12.81 13.98 -6.20
CA GLN A 58 12.63 13.66 -7.62
C GLN A 58 11.98 14.79 -8.43
N ILE A 59 11.55 15.88 -7.78
CA ILE A 59 10.89 17.02 -8.45
C ILE A 59 11.77 17.68 -9.53
N PRO A 60 13.08 17.92 -9.32
CA PRO A 60 13.92 18.53 -10.34
C PRO A 60 13.96 17.70 -11.63
N GLU A 61 14.08 16.38 -11.52
CA GLU A 61 14.09 15.47 -12.67
C GLU A 61 12.75 15.41 -13.40
N LEU A 62 11.64 15.50 -12.65
CA LEU A 62 10.31 15.60 -13.24
C LEU A 62 10.15 16.92 -13.99
N ARG A 63 10.60 18.05 -13.43
CA ARG A 63 10.57 19.36 -14.10
C ARG A 63 11.35 19.37 -15.41
N GLU A 64 12.52 18.71 -15.43
CA GLU A 64 13.31 18.55 -16.64
C GLU A 64 12.56 17.71 -17.70
N ALA A 65 11.94 16.60 -17.28
CA ALA A 65 11.14 15.76 -18.17
C ALA A 65 9.92 16.51 -18.73
N CYS A 66 9.21 17.28 -17.91
CA CYS A 66 8.13 18.16 -18.35
C CYS A 66 8.62 19.20 -19.35
N THR A 67 9.80 19.79 -19.12
CA THR A 67 10.41 20.75 -20.06
C THR A 67 10.72 20.09 -21.40
N LYS A 68 11.28 18.87 -21.39
CA LYS A 68 11.50 18.08 -22.61
C LYS A 68 10.18 17.75 -23.32
N PHE A 69 9.16 17.36 -22.56
CA PHE A 69 7.81 17.09 -23.06
C PHE A 69 7.17 18.32 -23.71
N CYS A 70 7.19 19.49 -23.07
CA CYS A 70 6.66 20.73 -23.64
C CYS A 70 7.45 21.22 -24.87
N ARG A 71 8.71 20.81 -25.00
CA ARG A 71 9.57 21.07 -26.17
C ARG A 71 9.51 19.97 -27.24
N HIS A 72 8.54 19.05 -27.15
CA HIS A 72 8.37 17.92 -28.08
C HIS A 72 9.58 16.96 -28.15
N LYS A 73 10.47 16.97 -27.14
CA LYS A 73 11.64 16.08 -27.05
C LYS A 73 11.36 14.78 -26.27
N LEU A 74 10.16 14.63 -25.72
CA LEU A 74 9.71 13.46 -24.95
C LEU A 74 8.27 13.14 -25.34
N SER A 75 7.90 11.88 -25.53
CA SER A 75 6.52 11.49 -25.85
C SER A 75 5.62 11.55 -24.60
N ALA A 76 4.29 11.53 -24.81
CA ALA A 76 3.33 11.44 -23.71
C ALA A 76 3.49 10.14 -22.91
N ALA A 77 3.67 9.02 -23.61
CA ALA A 77 3.93 7.72 -23.02
C ALA A 77 5.19 7.72 -22.15
N ALA A 78 6.32 8.20 -22.67
CA ALA A 78 7.58 8.22 -21.92
C ALA A 78 7.52 9.14 -20.69
N LEU A 79 6.78 10.26 -20.76
CA LEU A 79 6.55 11.09 -19.58
C LEU A 79 5.66 10.38 -18.56
N PHE A 80 4.57 9.75 -19.02
CA PHE A 80 3.65 8.99 -18.17
C PHE A 80 4.36 7.84 -17.46
N ASP A 81 5.12 7.01 -18.19
CA ASP A 81 5.89 5.88 -17.65
C ASP A 81 6.87 6.35 -16.57
N LYS A 82 7.54 7.48 -16.80
CA LYS A 82 8.44 8.09 -15.81
C LYS A 82 7.68 8.53 -14.55
N ILE A 83 6.49 9.12 -14.70
CA ILE A 83 5.66 9.51 -13.56
C ILE A 83 5.18 8.26 -12.81
N GLU A 84 4.72 7.24 -13.52
CA GLU A 84 4.23 5.98 -12.93
C GLU A 84 5.33 5.22 -12.18
N SER A 85 6.54 5.14 -12.74
CA SER A 85 7.67 4.46 -12.09
C SER A 85 8.15 5.19 -10.83
N THR A 86 8.06 6.52 -10.83
CA THR A 86 8.63 7.38 -9.76
C THR A 86 7.62 7.67 -8.66
N PHE A 87 6.34 7.81 -9.02
CA PHE A 87 5.28 8.31 -8.14
C PHE A 87 4.07 7.35 -8.10
N LYS A 88 4.30 6.04 -8.12
CA LYS A 88 3.25 5.01 -8.24
C LYS A 88 1.99 5.27 -7.38
N ASP A 89 2.17 5.62 -6.11
CA ASP A 89 1.07 5.85 -5.17
C ASP A 89 0.42 7.24 -5.25
N GLN A 90 1.08 8.22 -5.89
CA GLN A 90 0.63 9.62 -6.03
C GLN A 90 0.50 10.04 -7.51
N ARG A 91 0.46 9.08 -8.43
CA ARG A 91 0.52 9.31 -9.88
C ARG A 91 -0.65 10.18 -10.34
N ASP A 92 -1.85 9.85 -9.88
CA ASP A 92 -3.09 10.47 -10.34
C ASP A 92 -3.18 11.92 -9.83
N GLU A 93 -2.75 12.18 -8.59
CA GLU A 93 -2.65 13.53 -8.02
C GLU A 93 -1.62 14.38 -8.75
N ILE A 94 -0.46 13.80 -9.09
CA ILE A 94 0.59 14.52 -9.82
C ILE A 94 0.13 14.85 -11.23
N LEU A 95 -0.48 13.91 -11.96
CA LEU A 95 -1.01 14.16 -13.30
C LEU A 95 -2.12 15.22 -13.28
N ALA A 96 -3.02 15.18 -12.28
CA ALA A 96 -4.07 16.17 -12.11
C ALA A 96 -3.52 17.60 -11.89
N ARG A 97 -2.35 17.75 -11.25
CA ARG A 97 -1.69 19.06 -11.09
C ARG A 97 -0.79 19.43 -12.26
N LEU A 98 -0.15 18.46 -12.90
CA LEU A 98 0.80 18.70 -13.97
C LEU A 98 0.08 19.13 -15.25
N LEU A 99 -1.09 18.54 -15.55
CA LEU A 99 -1.83 18.82 -16.77
C LEU A 99 -2.16 20.32 -16.96
N PRO A 100 -2.75 21.05 -16.00
CA PRO A 100 -3.01 22.49 -16.13
C PRO A 100 -1.76 23.33 -16.43
N LEU A 101 -0.58 22.91 -15.96
CA LEU A 101 0.70 23.61 -16.18
C LEU A 101 1.25 23.41 -17.61
N VAL A 102 0.72 22.46 -18.38
CA VAL A 102 1.05 22.30 -19.80
C VAL A 102 0.19 23.29 -20.59
N HIS A 103 0.76 24.44 -20.95
CA HIS A 103 0.04 25.49 -21.67
C HIS A 103 -0.34 25.13 -23.11
N ASP A 104 0.41 24.23 -23.74
CA ASP A 104 0.11 23.78 -25.09
C ASP A 104 -1.06 22.78 -25.07
N THR A 105 -2.16 23.13 -25.75
CA THR A 105 -3.41 22.34 -25.74
C THR A 105 -3.20 20.93 -26.27
N GLU A 106 -2.45 20.77 -27.37
CA GLU A 106 -2.20 19.47 -27.99
C GLU A 106 -1.36 18.58 -27.09
N ARG A 107 -0.31 19.15 -26.47
CA ARG A 107 0.52 18.41 -25.51
C ARG A 107 -0.26 18.01 -24.27
N ARG A 108 -1.07 18.93 -23.74
CA ARG A 108 -1.94 18.65 -22.59
C ARG A 108 -2.92 17.53 -22.92
N ALA A 109 -3.58 17.60 -24.08
CA ALA A 109 -4.50 16.57 -24.55
C ALA A 109 -3.81 15.24 -24.81
N ALA A 110 -2.64 15.22 -25.45
CA ALA A 110 -1.89 13.99 -25.71
C ALA A 110 -1.50 13.25 -24.42
N LEU A 111 -1.05 13.98 -23.39
CA LEU A 111 -0.76 13.39 -22.08
C LEU A 111 -2.03 12.90 -21.38
N TYR A 112 -3.10 13.69 -21.43
CA TYR A 112 -4.39 13.32 -20.85
C TYR A 112 -4.98 12.07 -21.52
N LEU A 113 -4.99 12.00 -22.85
CA LEU A 113 -5.47 10.87 -23.63
C LEU A 113 -4.68 9.61 -23.32
N HIS A 114 -3.34 9.70 -23.26
CA HIS A 114 -2.51 8.55 -22.89
C HIS A 114 -2.83 8.08 -21.46
N TRP A 115 -2.96 9.01 -20.51
CA TRP A 115 -3.38 8.69 -19.15
C TRP A 115 -4.74 7.98 -19.12
N ARG A 116 -5.73 8.49 -19.86
CA ARG A 116 -7.06 7.88 -19.93
C ARG A 116 -7.07 6.54 -20.66
N HIS A 117 -6.14 6.30 -21.58
CA HIS A 117 -5.99 4.98 -22.19
C HIS A 117 -5.50 3.94 -21.19
N VAL A 118 -4.55 4.31 -20.32
CA VAL A 118 -4.05 3.43 -19.25
C VAL A 118 -5.06 3.33 -18.08
N GLN A 119 -5.75 4.42 -17.77
CA GLN A 119 -6.74 4.51 -16.70
C GLN A 119 -8.04 5.16 -17.21
N PRO A 120 -8.92 4.37 -17.81
CA PRO A 120 -10.12 4.90 -18.48
C PRO A 120 -11.18 5.43 -17.52
N PHE A 121 -11.18 5.00 -16.27
CA PHE A 121 -12.20 5.43 -15.31
C PHE A 121 -11.94 6.85 -14.81
N THR A 122 -12.97 7.69 -14.96
CA THR A 122 -12.95 9.10 -14.55
C THR A 122 -14.37 9.53 -14.17
N TYR A 123 -14.50 10.77 -13.72
CA TYR A 123 -15.78 11.37 -13.35
C TYR A 123 -16.07 12.58 -14.24
N THR A 124 -17.35 12.77 -14.56
CA THR A 124 -17.80 13.97 -15.30
C THR A 124 -17.76 15.21 -14.41
N ALA A 125 -17.37 16.35 -14.96
CA ALA A 125 -17.27 17.59 -14.18
C ALA A 125 -18.65 18.14 -13.74
N CYS A 126 -19.71 17.83 -14.51
CA CYS A 126 -21.05 18.38 -14.27
C CYS A 126 -21.82 17.64 -13.16
N CYS A 127 -21.85 16.31 -13.19
CA CYS A 127 -22.67 15.49 -12.28
C CYS A 127 -21.83 14.56 -11.39
N ASN A 128 -20.50 14.61 -11.50
CA ASN A 128 -19.58 13.67 -10.86
C ASN A 128 -19.96 12.19 -11.12
N SER A 129 -20.48 11.92 -12.32
CA SER A 129 -20.91 10.58 -12.71
C SER A 129 -19.70 9.78 -13.19
N ALA A 130 -19.58 8.54 -12.72
CA ALA A 130 -18.50 7.64 -13.13
C ALA A 130 -18.67 7.22 -14.60
N VAL A 131 -17.63 7.43 -15.39
CA VAL A 131 -17.61 7.13 -16.82
C VAL A 131 -16.30 6.44 -17.19
N CYS A 132 -16.36 5.58 -18.20
CA CYS A 132 -15.17 5.11 -18.88
C CYS A 132 -14.89 5.99 -20.10
N TYR A 133 -13.70 6.56 -20.12
CA TYR A 133 -13.24 7.43 -21.19
C TYR A 133 -13.09 6.74 -22.54
N LEU A 134 -12.79 5.44 -22.59
CA LEU A 134 -12.61 4.74 -23.87
C LEU A 134 -13.93 4.38 -24.55
N CYS A 135 -14.96 4.03 -23.76
CA CYS A 135 -16.25 3.62 -24.32
C CYS A 135 -17.34 4.68 -24.21
N HIS A 136 -17.11 5.78 -23.49
CA HIS A 136 -18.08 6.85 -23.24
C HIS A 136 -19.38 6.35 -22.57
N THR A 137 -19.31 5.25 -21.82
CA THR A 137 -20.47 4.70 -21.09
C THR A 137 -20.30 4.81 -19.57
N ALA A 138 -21.42 4.67 -18.86
CA ALA A 138 -21.43 4.63 -17.41
C ALA A 138 -20.80 3.33 -16.89
N GLY A 139 -19.87 3.44 -15.94
CA GLY A 139 -19.33 2.29 -15.20
C GLY A 139 -18.09 1.63 -15.80
N HIS A 140 -17.87 0.37 -15.40
CA HIS A 140 -16.67 -0.43 -15.72
C HIS A 140 -16.86 -1.27 -16.98
N HIS A 141 -15.88 -1.26 -17.89
CA HIS A 141 -15.73 -2.31 -18.91
C HIS A 141 -14.96 -3.48 -18.31
N GLU A 142 -15.27 -4.68 -18.78
CA GLU A 142 -14.64 -5.92 -18.35
C GLU A 142 -13.98 -6.59 -19.55
N ASP A 143 -12.81 -7.17 -19.33
CA ASP A 143 -12.08 -7.87 -20.36
C ASP A 143 -12.55 -9.32 -20.44
N CYS A 144 -12.66 -9.84 -21.66
CA CYS A 144 -12.90 -11.26 -21.88
C CYS A 144 -11.82 -12.09 -21.15
N PRO A 145 -12.20 -13.14 -20.39
CA PRO A 145 -11.23 -13.98 -19.66
C PRO A 145 -10.24 -14.71 -20.56
N GLU A 146 -10.64 -15.02 -21.79
CA GLU A 146 -9.84 -15.86 -22.68
C GLU A 146 -9.04 -15.04 -23.68
N CYS A 147 -9.69 -14.12 -24.40
CA CYS A 147 -9.03 -13.35 -25.46
C CYS A 147 -8.67 -11.91 -25.06
N HIS A 148 -8.97 -11.51 -23.82
CA HIS A 148 -8.71 -10.16 -23.29
C HIS A 148 -9.28 -9.00 -24.13
N LEU A 149 -10.29 -9.28 -24.95
CA LEU A 149 -11.01 -8.26 -25.69
C LEU A 149 -11.79 -7.40 -24.68
N GLN A 150 -11.63 -6.08 -24.76
CA GLN A 150 -12.41 -5.14 -23.97
C GLN A 150 -13.86 -5.19 -24.44
N LEU A 151 -14.75 -5.59 -23.54
CA LEU A 151 -16.18 -5.67 -23.83
C LEU A 151 -16.88 -4.54 -23.10
N VAL A 152 -17.85 -3.92 -23.78
CA VAL A 152 -18.76 -2.95 -23.20
C VAL A 152 -20.11 -3.61 -23.12
N LYS A 153 -20.68 -3.69 -21.91
CA LYS A 153 -22.03 -4.21 -21.75
C LYS A 153 -23.03 -3.15 -22.23
N GLY A 154 -23.79 -3.47 -23.26
CA GLY A 154 -25.02 -2.75 -23.60
C GLY A 154 -26.17 -3.11 -22.66
N ASP A 155 -27.32 -2.46 -22.81
CA ASP A 155 -28.49 -2.75 -21.99
C ASP A 155 -28.99 -4.20 -22.19
N GLY A 156 -29.23 -4.94 -21.10
CA GLY A 156 -29.82 -6.29 -21.14
C GLY A 156 -29.18 -7.35 -20.23
N CYS A 157 -29.14 -8.58 -20.74
CA CYS A 157 -28.76 -9.81 -20.02
C CYS A 157 -27.32 -9.76 -19.48
N ASP A 158 -27.08 -10.38 -18.31
CA ASP A 158 -25.73 -10.54 -17.74
C ASP A 158 -24.92 -11.66 -18.40
N SER A 159 -25.54 -12.56 -19.18
CA SER A 159 -24.82 -13.58 -19.92
C SER A 159 -24.24 -12.97 -21.20
N ILE A 160 -22.92 -12.93 -21.31
CA ILE A 160 -22.20 -12.39 -22.46
C ILE A 160 -21.44 -13.52 -23.14
N THR A 161 -21.58 -13.60 -24.47
CA THR A 161 -20.76 -14.45 -25.32
C THR A 161 -19.80 -13.57 -26.10
N CYS A 162 -18.50 -13.76 -25.87
CA CYS A 162 -17.46 -13.03 -26.57
C CYS A 162 -17.30 -13.56 -28.01
N PHE A 163 -16.71 -12.74 -28.89
CA PHE A 163 -16.37 -13.13 -30.26
C PHE A 163 -15.47 -14.38 -30.34
N CYS A 164 -14.63 -14.63 -29.33
CA CYS A 164 -13.81 -15.84 -29.27
C CYS A 164 -14.60 -17.11 -28.92
N GLY A 165 -15.90 -17.02 -28.59
CA GLY A 165 -16.76 -18.13 -28.18
C GLY A 165 -16.88 -18.30 -26.66
N ALA A 166 -16.07 -17.61 -25.86
CA ALA A 166 -16.18 -17.67 -24.39
C ALA A 166 -17.52 -17.09 -23.91
N SER A 167 -18.24 -17.84 -23.07
CA SER A 167 -19.46 -17.38 -22.40
C SER A 167 -19.20 -17.13 -20.92
N PHE A 168 -19.59 -15.97 -20.40
CA PHE A 168 -19.44 -15.67 -18.97
C PHE A 168 -20.54 -14.72 -18.48
N ASN A 169 -20.73 -14.68 -17.16
CA ASN A 169 -21.66 -13.77 -16.52
C ASN A 169 -20.96 -12.45 -16.15
N TRP A 170 -21.50 -11.32 -16.62
CA TRP A 170 -20.95 -9.98 -16.40
C TRP A 170 -20.97 -9.55 -14.93
N ALA A 171 -22.05 -9.83 -14.20
CA ALA A 171 -22.16 -9.48 -12.79
C ALA A 171 -21.12 -10.21 -11.95
N ASP A 172 -20.76 -11.45 -12.30
CA ASP A 172 -19.67 -12.19 -11.67
C ASP A 172 -18.30 -11.55 -11.94
N ARG A 173 -18.06 -11.06 -13.16
CA ARG A 173 -16.81 -10.37 -13.52
C ARG A 173 -16.68 -9.05 -12.77
N LEU A 174 -17.73 -8.23 -12.74
CA LEU A 174 -17.76 -7.00 -11.94
C LEU A 174 -17.49 -7.28 -10.45
N ARG A 175 -18.06 -8.35 -9.90
CA ARG A 175 -17.79 -8.77 -8.51
C ARG A 175 -16.33 -9.16 -8.32
N ALA A 176 -15.77 -9.95 -9.23
CA ALA A 176 -14.37 -10.37 -9.20
C ALA A 176 -13.40 -9.17 -9.30
N CYS A 177 -13.69 -8.20 -10.18
CA CYS A 177 -12.89 -6.98 -10.31
C CYS A 177 -12.94 -6.10 -9.06
N LYS A 178 -14.13 -5.91 -8.46
CA LYS A 178 -14.25 -5.21 -7.16
C LYS A 178 -13.45 -5.92 -6.06
N LEU A 179 -13.51 -7.24 -6.00
CA LEU A 179 -12.71 -8.04 -5.05
C LEU A 179 -11.20 -7.89 -5.32
N ALA A 180 -10.78 -7.85 -6.58
CA ALA A 180 -9.39 -7.67 -6.97
C ALA A 180 -8.86 -6.28 -6.59
N GLN A 181 -9.66 -5.22 -6.70
CA GLN A 181 -9.30 -3.86 -6.26
C GLN A 181 -9.01 -3.80 -4.76
N HIS A 182 -9.71 -4.59 -3.95
CA HIS A 182 -9.51 -4.65 -2.49
C HIS A 182 -8.53 -5.74 -2.03
N LYS A 183 -7.84 -6.43 -2.94
CA LYS A 183 -7.01 -7.60 -2.62
C LYS A 183 -5.89 -7.28 -1.63
N ASP A 184 -5.28 -6.10 -1.74
CA ASP A 184 -4.22 -5.66 -0.83
C ASP A 184 -4.75 -5.31 0.57
N VAL A 185 -5.91 -4.66 0.64
CA VAL A 185 -6.60 -4.37 1.91
C VAL A 185 -6.96 -5.68 2.59
N PHE A 186 -7.55 -6.61 1.84
CA PHE A 186 -7.92 -7.92 2.34
C PHE A 186 -6.70 -8.71 2.82
N ARG A 187 -5.57 -8.64 2.09
CA ARG A 187 -4.30 -9.26 2.49
C ARG A 187 -3.77 -8.70 3.81
N ARG A 188 -3.83 -7.37 4.01
CA ARG A 188 -3.44 -6.72 5.27
C ARG A 188 -4.33 -7.16 6.43
N VAL A 189 -5.64 -7.19 6.24
CA VAL A 189 -6.61 -7.65 7.26
C VAL A 189 -6.35 -9.12 7.61
N LEU A 190 -6.16 -9.99 6.61
CA LEU A 190 -5.81 -11.40 6.81
C LEU A 190 -4.51 -11.56 7.59
N PHE A 191 -3.48 -10.79 7.26
CA PHE A 191 -2.21 -10.83 7.99
C PHE A 191 -2.39 -10.43 9.45
N PHE A 192 -3.13 -9.35 9.71
CA PHE A 192 -3.46 -8.90 11.07
C PHE A 192 -4.22 -9.98 11.87
N LEU A 193 -5.25 -10.59 11.26
CA LEU A 193 -6.02 -11.65 11.89
C LEU A 193 -5.16 -12.88 12.18
N ARG A 194 -4.31 -13.31 11.23
CA ARG A 194 -3.34 -14.40 11.44
C ARG A 194 -2.38 -14.10 12.58
N ALA A 195 -1.82 -12.89 12.62
CA ALA A 195 -0.93 -12.46 13.70
C ALA A 195 -1.63 -12.50 15.07
N ARG A 196 -2.89 -12.06 15.14
CA ARG A 196 -3.71 -12.16 16.36
C ARG A 196 -3.96 -13.60 16.80
N VAL A 197 -4.34 -14.46 15.88
CA VAL A 197 -4.57 -15.89 16.17
C VAL A 197 -3.27 -16.56 16.64
N GLN A 198 -2.15 -16.27 15.99
CA GLN A 198 -0.85 -16.81 16.35
C GLN A 198 -0.39 -16.33 17.73
N LYS A 199 -0.59 -15.03 18.05
CA LYS A 199 -0.32 -14.49 19.39
C LYS A 199 -1.16 -15.19 20.45
N HIS A 200 -2.46 -15.39 20.18
CA HIS A 200 -3.36 -16.08 21.10
C HIS A 200 -2.94 -17.54 21.33
N LYS A 201 -2.61 -18.28 20.27
CA LYS A 201 -2.08 -19.65 20.36
C LYS A 201 -0.77 -19.69 21.13
N TYR A 202 0.16 -18.76 20.89
CA TYR A 202 1.41 -18.68 21.63
C TYR A 202 1.18 -18.45 23.13
N THR A 203 0.29 -17.52 23.48
CA THR A 203 -0.08 -17.29 24.89
C THR A 203 -0.70 -18.54 25.52
N ILE A 204 -1.62 -19.22 24.83
CA ILE A 204 -2.29 -20.41 25.38
C ILE A 204 -1.34 -21.60 25.49
N PHE A 205 -0.50 -21.87 24.49
CA PHE A 205 0.29 -23.11 24.46
C PHE A 205 1.68 -22.95 25.05
N VAL A 206 2.33 -21.80 24.86
CA VAL A 206 3.71 -21.59 25.32
C VAL A 206 3.70 -20.95 26.70
N VAL A 207 3.00 -19.82 26.87
CA VAL A 207 3.05 -19.06 28.13
C VAL A 207 2.42 -19.84 29.28
N SER A 208 1.36 -20.63 29.03
CA SER A 208 0.76 -21.48 30.07
C SER A 208 1.67 -22.61 30.56
N GLN A 209 2.66 -23.02 29.75
CA GLN A 209 3.59 -24.11 30.08
C GLN A 209 4.88 -23.61 30.75
N ILE A 210 5.11 -22.30 30.77
CA ILE A 210 6.28 -21.71 31.43
C ILE A 210 6.31 -22.04 32.93
N PRO A 211 5.21 -21.89 33.70
CA PRO A 211 5.23 -22.19 35.14
C PRO A 211 5.57 -23.65 35.46
N SER A 212 5.00 -24.60 34.71
CA SER A 212 5.27 -26.04 34.85
C SER A 212 6.73 -26.35 34.52
N TYR A 213 7.26 -25.80 33.43
CA TYR A 213 8.67 -25.98 33.05
C TYR A 213 9.65 -25.38 34.08
N VAL A 214 9.39 -24.15 34.56
CA VAL A 214 10.22 -23.49 35.58
C VAL A 214 10.19 -24.26 36.90
N LEU A 215 9.03 -24.78 37.30
CA LEU A 215 8.90 -25.62 38.48
C LEU A 215 9.71 -26.92 38.33
N GLN A 216 9.62 -27.58 37.17
CA GLN A 216 10.35 -28.81 36.88
C GLN A 216 11.87 -28.57 36.88
N GLN A 217 12.34 -27.47 36.30
CA GLN A 217 13.75 -27.04 36.36
C GLN A 217 14.22 -26.79 37.80
N ARG A 218 13.43 -26.10 38.61
CA ARG A 218 13.74 -25.87 40.04
C ARG A 218 13.81 -27.17 40.82
N LEU A 219 12.87 -28.08 40.59
CA LEU A 219 12.87 -29.41 41.23
C LEU A 219 14.11 -30.20 40.83
N LEU A 220 14.45 -30.25 39.54
CA LEU A 220 15.67 -30.92 39.05
C LEU A 220 16.93 -30.32 39.69
N PHE A 221 17.01 -29.00 39.81
CA PHE A 221 18.13 -28.33 40.47
C PHE A 221 18.21 -28.71 41.96
N ILE A 222 17.10 -28.68 42.69
CA ILE A 222 17.05 -29.10 44.10
C ILE A 222 17.48 -30.57 44.22
N THR A 223 16.89 -31.48 43.44
CA THR A 223 17.22 -32.90 43.43
C THR A 223 18.70 -33.11 43.12
N TYR A 224 19.25 -32.44 42.11
CA TYR A 224 20.67 -32.53 41.79
C TYR A 224 21.55 -32.11 42.98
N ASN A 225 21.25 -30.99 43.64
CA ASN A 225 22.03 -30.53 44.81
C ASN A 225 21.87 -31.46 46.03
N PHE A 226 20.70 -32.05 46.24
CA PHE A 226 20.47 -32.98 47.35
C PHE A 226 21.07 -34.37 47.12
N PHE A 227 21.07 -34.86 45.87
CA PHE A 227 21.52 -36.21 45.52
C PHE A 227 22.92 -36.26 44.91
N CYS A 228 23.57 -35.12 44.67
CA CYS A 228 24.97 -35.10 44.27
C CYS A 228 25.88 -35.66 45.37
N PRO A 229 26.72 -36.68 45.08
CA PRO A 229 27.59 -37.33 46.06
C PRO A 229 28.55 -36.38 46.78
N ILE A 230 28.95 -35.30 46.11
CA ILE A 230 29.89 -34.28 46.61
C ILE A 230 29.27 -33.50 47.79
N TRP A 231 27.97 -33.21 47.73
CA TRP A 231 27.28 -32.50 48.82
C TRP A 231 27.07 -33.40 50.04
N ASN A 232 26.92 -34.71 49.86
CA ASN A 232 26.85 -35.66 50.96
C ASN A 232 28.16 -35.72 51.77
N SER A 233 29.31 -35.61 51.11
CA SER A 233 30.61 -35.50 51.81
C SER A 233 30.71 -34.20 52.61
N PHE A 234 30.36 -33.07 52.00
CA PHE A 234 30.39 -31.77 52.68
C PHE A 234 29.39 -31.69 53.85
N ARG A 235 28.16 -32.19 53.66
CA ARG A 235 27.12 -32.27 54.71
C ARG A 235 27.55 -33.17 55.85
N ARG A 236 28.17 -34.32 55.57
CA ARG A 236 28.75 -35.20 56.62
C ARG A 236 29.84 -34.46 57.40
N SER A 237 30.77 -33.79 56.72
CA SER A 237 31.83 -33.01 57.37
C SER A 237 31.29 -31.87 58.24
N LEU A 238 30.27 -31.15 57.77
CA LEU A 238 29.59 -30.12 58.55
C LEU A 238 28.88 -30.68 59.79
N LEU A 239 28.15 -31.79 59.66
CA LEU A 239 27.51 -32.45 60.80
C LEU A 239 28.53 -32.92 61.83
N VAL A 240 29.68 -33.45 61.40
CA VAL A 240 30.78 -33.84 62.29
C VAL A 240 31.35 -32.61 63.01
N LEU A 241 31.57 -31.49 62.32
CA LEU A 241 32.06 -30.25 62.94
C LEU A 241 31.07 -29.66 63.95
N VAL A 242 29.78 -29.66 63.63
CA VAL A 242 28.72 -29.19 64.53
C VAL A 242 28.63 -30.10 65.77
N HIS A 243 28.70 -31.42 65.60
CA HIS A 243 28.73 -32.34 66.74
C HIS A 243 29.97 -32.17 67.61
N ARG A 244 31.16 -32.01 67.01
CA ARG A 244 32.39 -31.70 67.75
C ARG A 244 32.26 -30.42 68.56
N ARG A 245 31.73 -29.34 67.98
CA ARG A 245 31.52 -28.07 68.70
C ARG A 245 30.53 -28.19 69.86
N ARG A 246 29.46 -28.98 69.71
CA ARG A 246 28.51 -29.22 70.79
C ARG A 246 29.14 -30.04 71.92
N LEU A 247 29.92 -31.07 71.60
CA LEU A 247 30.64 -31.87 72.59
C LEU A 247 31.69 -31.03 73.33
N THR A 248 32.46 -30.19 72.63
CA THR A 248 33.44 -29.31 73.29
C THR A 248 32.77 -28.28 74.21
N ARG A 249 31.58 -27.78 73.86
CA ARG A 249 30.81 -26.87 74.74
C ARG A 249 30.20 -27.59 75.95
N ALA A 250 29.82 -28.86 75.82
CA ALA A 250 29.35 -29.67 76.94
C ALA A 250 30.50 -30.15 77.85
N ALA A 251 31.70 -30.31 77.30
CA ALA A 251 32.88 -30.82 78.00
C ALA A 251 33.74 -29.72 78.66
N THR A 252 33.45 -28.43 78.44
CA THR A 252 34.04 -27.35 79.24
C THR A 252 33.25 -27.21 80.54
N PRO A 253 33.73 -27.74 81.69
CA PRO A 253 33.16 -27.38 82.97
C PRO A 253 33.35 -25.88 83.16
N SER A 254 32.29 -25.18 83.58
CA SER A 254 32.39 -23.79 83.98
C SER A 254 33.36 -23.67 85.16
N VAL A 255 34.62 -23.32 84.88
CA VAL A 255 35.56 -22.87 85.90
C VAL A 255 35.12 -21.45 86.30
N ALA A 256 34.04 -21.40 87.07
CA ALA A 256 33.69 -20.27 87.90
C ALA A 256 34.38 -20.50 89.24
N THR A 257 35.60 -20.02 89.38
CA THR A 257 36.35 -20.03 90.64
C THR A 257 37.00 -18.66 90.73
N GLN A 258 36.34 -17.76 91.45
CA GLN A 258 36.83 -17.22 92.72
C GLN A 258 38.19 -16.52 92.59
N CYS A 259 38.14 -15.19 92.48
CA CYS A 259 39.13 -14.33 93.12
C CYS A 259 38.38 -13.35 94.03
N GLN A 260 38.42 -13.66 95.33
CA GLN A 260 38.32 -12.68 96.40
C GLN A 260 39.66 -11.94 96.49
N MET A 261 39.63 -10.61 96.51
CA MET A 261 40.10 -9.76 97.61
C MET A 261 39.70 -8.31 97.34
#